data_AF-A0A935K1H4-F1
#
_entry.id   AF-A0A935K1H4-F1
#
_cell.length_a   1.000
_cell.length_b   1.000
_cell.length_c   1.000
_cell.angle_alpha   90.00
_cell.angle_beta   90.00
_cell.angle_gamma   90.00
#
_symmetry.space_group_name_H-M   'P 1'
#
loop_
_entity.id
_entity.type
_entity.pdbx_description
1 polymer ?
#
loop_
_entity_poly.entity_id
_entity_poly.type
_entity_poly.pdbx_seq_one_letter_code
_entity_poly.pdbx_strand_id
1 'polypeptide(L)'
;MEDLAQTPQLNIADANGSFYWETEYCHHDNAFTMKDFIENHLPPEFEVILDDGSYAEVQQHATDAIFSLDAKGNGDSFHHVVNWHLLR
;
A
#
# COMPACT_ATOMS: atom_id res chain seq x y z
N MET A 1 1.13 -28.45 -11.76
CA MET A 1 1.68 -27.14 -12.15
C MET A 1 0.58 -26.17 -11.77
N GLU A 2 0.58 -25.79 -10.50
CA GLU A 2 -0.52 -25.00 -9.93
C GLU A 2 -0.33 -23.56 -10.37
N ASP A 3 -1.43 -23.02 -10.88
CA ASP A 3 -1.61 -21.65 -11.33
C ASP A 3 -1.14 -20.71 -10.21
N LEU A 4 -0.04 -19.98 -10.44
CA LEU A 4 0.38 -18.91 -9.54
C LEU A 4 -0.67 -17.82 -9.71
N ALA A 5 -1.67 -17.82 -8.82
CA ALA A 5 -2.63 -16.74 -8.69
C ALA A 5 -1.85 -15.43 -8.76
N GLN A 6 -2.08 -14.65 -9.82
CA GLN A 6 -1.49 -13.34 -9.97
C GLN A 6 -1.89 -12.54 -8.74
N THR A 7 -0.94 -12.35 -7.82
CA THR A 7 -1.07 -11.37 -6.74
C THR A 7 -1.47 -10.07 -7.43
N PRO A 8 -2.58 -9.41 -7.05
CA PRO A 8 -2.93 -8.14 -7.64
C PRO A 8 -1.73 -7.20 -7.40
N GLN A 9 -1.05 -6.84 -8.49
CA GLN A 9 0.11 -5.97 -8.41
C GLN A 9 -0.42 -4.54 -8.38
N LEU A 10 -0.07 -3.80 -7.33
CA LEU A 10 -0.37 -2.38 -7.24
C LEU A 10 0.23 -1.65 -8.45
N ASN A 11 -0.60 -0.98 -9.24
CA ASN A 11 -0.17 -0.13 -10.34
C ASN A 11 -0.60 1.32 -10.05
N ILE A 12 0.31 2.12 -9.50
CA ILE A 12 0.09 3.53 -9.18
C ILE A 12 0.30 4.42 -10.43
N ALA A 13 -0.27 4.03 -11.58
CA ALA A 13 -0.20 4.86 -12.79
C ALA A 13 -1.18 6.06 -12.72
N ASP A 14 -2.24 5.93 -11.93
CA ASP A 14 -3.26 6.96 -11.75
C ASP A 14 -2.90 7.90 -10.60
N ALA A 15 -3.26 9.18 -10.76
CA ALA A 15 -3.03 10.22 -9.76
C ALA A 15 -3.71 9.94 -8.41
N ASN A 16 -4.66 9.00 -8.36
CA ASN A 16 -5.28 8.51 -7.16
C ASN A 16 -5.85 7.11 -7.39
N GLY A 17 -6.00 6.35 -6.31
CA GLY A 17 -6.61 5.03 -6.39
C GLY A 17 -6.58 4.29 -5.05
N SER A 18 -7.01 3.03 -5.10
CA SER A 18 -7.11 2.16 -3.93
C SER A 18 -6.66 0.75 -4.27
N PHE A 19 -6.01 0.10 -3.32
CA PHE A 19 -5.60 -1.30 -3.39
C PHE A 19 -6.09 -2.03 -2.15
N TYR A 20 -6.62 -3.23 -2.35
CA TYR A 20 -7.27 -4.04 -1.33
C TYR A 20 -6.55 -5.36 -1.19
N TRP A 21 -6.37 -5.82 0.04
CA TRP A 21 -5.79 -7.13 0.33
C TRP A 21 -6.38 -7.70 1.62
N GLU A 22 -6.11 -8.99 1.85
CA GLU A 22 -6.59 -9.74 3.01
C GLU A 22 -5.43 -10.51 3.65
N THR A 23 -5.47 -10.67 4.97
CA THR A 23 -4.47 -11.40 5.75
C THR A 23 -5.11 -12.47 6.61
N GLU A 24 -4.42 -13.58 6.84
CA GLU A 24 -4.88 -14.63 7.78
C GLU A 24 -4.71 -14.21 9.24
N TYR A 25 -3.90 -13.18 9.50
CA TYR A 25 -3.65 -12.62 10.84
C TYR A 25 -4.28 -11.24 11.00
N CYS A 26 -4.69 -10.97 12.23
CA CYS A 26 -5.32 -9.71 12.61
C CYS A 26 -4.30 -8.56 12.65
N HIS A 27 -4.64 -7.44 12.01
CA HIS A 27 -3.96 -6.16 12.20
C HIS A 27 -4.58 -5.42 13.38
N HIS A 28 -3.78 -5.13 14.40
CA HIS A 28 -4.25 -4.53 15.65
C HIS A 28 -4.48 -3.02 15.55
N ASP A 29 -3.81 -2.35 14.62
CA ASP A 29 -4.01 -0.94 14.30
C ASP A 29 -3.62 -0.64 12.85
N ASN A 30 -3.90 0.58 12.40
CA ASN A 30 -3.62 1.00 11.02
C ASN A 30 -2.12 1.23 10.75
N ALA A 31 -1.31 1.47 11.79
CA ALA A 31 0.14 1.59 11.61
C ALA A 31 0.75 0.23 11.26
N PHE A 32 0.25 -0.84 11.89
CA PHE A 32 0.58 -2.20 11.51
C PHE A 32 0.11 -2.52 10.08
N THR A 33 -1.08 -2.08 9.68
CA THR A 33 -1.55 -2.21 8.29
C THR A 33 -0.66 -1.49 7.28
N MET A 34 -0.22 -0.27 7.57
CA MET A 34 0.71 0.46 6.69
C MET A 34 2.04 -0.28 6.55
N LYS A 35 2.61 -0.73 7.67
CA LYS A 35 3.87 -1.48 7.67
C LYS A 35 3.77 -2.76 6.84
N ASP A 36 2.69 -3.52 7.02
CA ASP A 36 2.42 -4.73 6.22
C ASP A 36 2.34 -4.42 4.73
N PHE A 37 1.67 -3.34 4.36
CA PHE A 37 1.62 -2.87 2.99
C PHE A 37 3.01 -2.52 2.43
N ILE A 38 3.81 -1.76 3.18
CA ILE A 38 5.17 -1.36 2.77
C ILE A 38 6.07 -2.59 2.58
N GLU A 39 6.00 -3.57 3.49
CA GLU A 39 6.88 -4.73 3.47
C GLU A 39 6.48 -5.76 2.39
N ASN A 40 5.18 -5.91 2.10
CA ASN A 40 4.67 -7.02 1.29
C ASN A 40 4.05 -6.60 -0.05
N HIS A 41 3.63 -5.34 -0.18
CA HIS A 41 2.79 -4.88 -1.30
C HIS A 41 3.31 -3.64 -2.03
N LEU A 42 4.17 -2.83 -1.40
CA LEU A 42 4.76 -1.67 -2.04
C LEU A 42 5.68 -2.12 -3.19
N PRO A 43 5.45 -1.67 -4.43
CA PRO A 43 6.27 -2.05 -5.56
C PRO A 43 7.71 -1.52 -5.40
N PRO A 44 8.74 -2.27 -5.83
CA PRO A 44 10.14 -1.93 -5.62
C PRO A 44 10.60 -0.67 -6.38
N GLU A 45 9.81 -0.17 -7.32
CA GLU A 45 10.05 1.11 -7.99
C GLU A 45 9.70 2.34 -7.13
N PHE A 46 9.17 2.13 -5.93
CA PHE A 46 8.88 3.18 -4.95
C PHE A 46 9.84 3.10 -3.76
N GLU A 47 10.26 4.27 -3.28
CA GLU A 47 10.99 4.45 -2.04
C GLU A 47 10.12 5.18 -1.01
N VAL A 48 10.13 4.71 0.23
CA VAL A 48 9.46 5.40 1.35
C VAL A 48 10.32 6.57 1.80
N ILE A 49 9.77 7.78 1.70
CA ILE A 49 10.45 9.02 2.10
C ILE A 49 9.89 9.62 3.40
N LEU A 50 8.68 9.20 3.81
CA LEU A 50 8.07 9.51 5.10
C LEU A 50 7.20 8.32 5.55
N ASP A 51 7.28 7.97 6.82
CA ASP A 51 6.42 6.99 7.49
C ASP A 51 5.94 7.61 8.81
N ASP A 52 4.63 7.77 8.96
CA ASP A 52 3.96 8.32 10.14
C ASP A 52 2.70 7.50 10.48
N GLY A 53 2.92 6.24 10.85
CA GLY A 53 1.86 5.37 11.35
C GLY A 53 0.97 4.87 10.21
N SER A 54 -0.28 5.34 10.12
CA SER A 54 -1.18 4.95 9.02
C SER A 54 -0.98 5.75 7.74
N TYR A 55 -0.08 6.73 7.77
CA TYR A 55 0.25 7.61 6.66
C TYR A 55 1.69 7.39 6.22
N ALA A 56 1.93 7.42 4.92
CA ALA A 56 3.28 7.41 4.36
C ALA A 56 3.36 8.28 3.10
N GLU A 57 4.56 8.73 2.75
CA GLU A 57 4.85 9.27 1.43
C GLU A 57 5.87 8.38 0.73
N VAL A 58 5.62 8.11 -0.55
CA VAL A 58 6.49 7.31 -1.41
C VAL A 58 6.86 8.06 -2.68
N GLN A 59 8.10 7.92 -3.12
CA GLN A 59 8.63 8.50 -4.35
C GLN A 59 8.83 7.43 -5.41
N GLN A 60 8.31 7.65 -6.62
CA GLN A 60 8.56 6.76 -7.75
C GLN A 60 9.91 7.09 -8.41
N HIS A 61 10.82 6.11 -8.48
CA HIS A 61 12.18 6.33 -8.99
C HIS A 61 12.24 6.83 -10.45
N ALA A 62 11.27 6.46 -11.29
CA ALA A 62 11.31 6.76 -12.72
C ALA A 62 10.85 8.19 -13.06
N THR A 63 10.01 8.80 -12.22
CA THR A 63 9.32 10.07 -12.51
C THR A 63 9.55 11.14 -11.47
N ASP A 64 10.15 10.79 -10.32
CA ASP A 64 10.21 11.60 -9.11
C ASP A 64 8.83 12.01 -8.55
N ALA A 65 7.74 11.41 -9.05
CA ALA A 65 6.40 11.65 -8.56
C ALA A 65 6.27 11.14 -7.12
N ILE A 66 5.60 11.92 -6.28
CA ILE A 66 5.41 11.58 -4.87
C ILE A 66 3.94 11.36 -4.58
N PHE A 67 3.65 10.25 -3.90
CA PHE A 67 2.31 9.84 -3.54
C PHE A 67 2.20 9.76 -2.03
N SER A 68 1.08 10.27 -1.51
CA SER A 68 0.63 9.95 -0.16
C SER A 68 -0.05 8.59 -0.14
N LEU A 69 0.10 7.86 0.95
CA LEU A 69 -0.55 6.59 1.24
C LEU A 69 -1.35 6.72 2.55
N ASP A 70 -2.56 6.17 2.59
CA ASP A 70 -3.41 6.01 3.78
C ASP A 70 -3.87 4.56 3.87
N ALA A 71 -3.28 3.78 4.79
CA ALA A 71 -3.57 2.36 4.98
C ALA A 71 -4.43 2.11 6.21
N LYS A 72 -5.45 1.24 6.09
CA LYS A 72 -6.41 0.96 7.17
C LYS A 72 -7.13 -0.37 6.98
N GLY A 73 -7.73 -0.86 8.07
CA GLY A 73 -8.71 -1.93 8.00
C GLY A 73 -9.93 -1.53 7.14
N ASN A 74 -10.44 -2.47 6.37
CA ASN A 74 -11.57 -2.33 5.46
C ASN A 74 -12.80 -3.07 6.01
N GLY A 75 -13.35 -2.52 7.10
CA GLY A 75 -14.53 -3.08 7.77
C GLY A 75 -14.21 -4.06 8.90
N ASP A 76 -13.04 -4.69 8.89
CA ASP A 76 -12.51 -5.50 10.00
C ASP A 76 -10.97 -5.45 10.05
N SER A 77 -10.36 -6.32 10.87
CA SER A 77 -8.91 -6.42 11.08
C SER A 77 -8.19 -7.44 10.18
N PHE A 78 -8.89 -8.04 9.21
CA PHE A 78 -8.34 -9.06 8.30
C PHE A 78 -8.45 -8.64 6.82
N HIS A 79 -9.31 -7.68 6.51
CA HIS A 79 -9.44 -7.06 5.20
C HIS A 79 -8.89 -5.64 5.27
N HIS A 80 -8.11 -5.22 4.28
CA HIS A 80 -7.37 -3.96 4.32
C HIS A 80 -7.53 -3.18 3.03
N VAL A 81 -7.27 -1.89 3.14
CA VAL A 81 -7.19 -0.97 1.99
C VAL A 81 -6.06 0.02 2.20
N VAL A 82 -5.35 0.32 1.13
CA VAL A 82 -4.50 1.51 1.02
C VAL A 82 -5.08 2.40 -0.06
N ASN A 83 -5.16 3.69 0.24
CA ASN A 83 -5.51 4.71 -0.72
C ASN A 83 -4.28 5.53 -1.03
N TRP A 84 -4.13 5.95 -2.28
CA TRP A 84 -3.05 6.84 -2.65
C TRP A 84 -3.55 8.09 -3.37
N HIS A 85 -2.77 9.16 -3.23
CA HIS A 85 -2.97 10.42 -3.95
C HIS A 85 -1.63 11.02 -4.33
N LEU A 86 -1.49 11.43 -5.59
CA LEU A 86 -0.36 12.21 -6.10
C LEU A 86 -0.28 13.56 -5.37
N LEU A 87 0.89 13.87 -4.84
CA LEU A 87 1.20 15.11 -4.15
C LEU A 87 1.98 16.09 -5.05
N ARG A 88 2.99 15.60 -5.77
CA ARG A 88 3.89 16.40 -6.62
C ARG A 88 4.57 15.57 -7.69
#